data_AF-A0A950J0N4-F1
#
_entry.id   AF-A0A950J0N4-F1
#
_cell.length_a   1.000
_cell.length_b   1.000
_cell.length_c   1.000
_cell.angle_alpha   90.00
_cell.angle_beta   90.00
_cell.angle_gamma   90.00
#
_symmetry.space_group_name_H-M   'P 1'
#
loop_
_entity.id
_entity.type
_entity.pdbx_description
1 polymer ?
#
loop_
_entity_poly.entity_id
_entity_poly.type
_entity_poly.pdbx_seq_one_letter_code
_entity_poly.pdbx_strand_id
1 'polypeptide(L)'
;MTTTPMPQYGLLRGLLLVLAVIAGIGGLVILFDPRIIFLAIPSPTEAFAHAWLSLLMQGFGVLFTGFAIVLYAASRDPVRYVSVIDGFIVILVLLSGVDVYAAETLHLGGTYPSHLIWPRVAFRLILAIVLISLRPRSVR
;
A
#
# COMPACT_ATOMS: atom_id res chain seq x y z
N MET A 1 1.43 -42.78 -8.59
CA MET A 1 0.42 -41.72 -8.40
C MET A 1 1.15 -40.42 -8.10
N THR A 2 1.27 -39.54 -9.09
CA THR A 2 1.86 -38.21 -8.95
C THR A 2 0.83 -37.30 -8.30
N THR A 3 0.95 -37.05 -6.99
CA THR A 3 0.21 -35.97 -6.35
C THR A 3 0.77 -34.66 -6.88
N THR A 4 0.10 -34.03 -7.83
CA THR A 4 0.32 -32.61 -8.12
C THR A 4 0.06 -31.87 -6.80
N PRO A 5 1.07 -31.31 -6.13
CA PRO A 5 0.81 -30.55 -4.92
C PRO A 5 -0.07 -29.38 -5.34
N MET A 6 -1.24 -29.24 -4.73
CA MET A 6 -2.08 -28.06 -4.91
C MET A 6 -1.18 -26.82 -4.77
N PRO A 7 -1.38 -25.76 -5.56
CA PRO A 7 -0.65 -24.51 -5.35
C PRO A 7 -1.12 -23.94 -4.01
N GLN A 8 -0.47 -24.35 -2.91
CA GLN A 8 -0.89 -24.15 -1.53
C GLN A 8 -0.98 -22.66 -1.14
N TYR A 9 -0.48 -21.77 -2.00
CA TYR A 9 -0.51 -20.32 -1.82
C TYR A 9 -1.07 -19.57 -3.03
N GLY A 10 -1.83 -20.22 -3.93
CA GLY A 10 -2.32 -19.61 -5.17
C GLY A 10 -3.07 -18.28 -4.97
N LEU A 11 -3.93 -18.21 -3.94
CA LEU A 11 -4.68 -17.01 -3.58
C LEU A 11 -3.77 -15.89 -3.04
N LEU A 12 -2.82 -16.22 -2.16
CA LEU A 12 -1.84 -15.27 -1.63
C LEU A 12 -0.96 -14.69 -2.74
N ARG A 13 -0.48 -15.55 -3.65
CA ARG A 13 0.31 -15.13 -4.81
C ARG A 13 -0.46 -14.17 -5.70
N GLY A 14 -1.72 -14.51 -6.01
CA GLY A 14 -2.60 -13.66 -6.80
C GLY A 14 -2.82 -12.29 -6.14
N LEU A 15 -3.12 -12.28 -4.84
CA LEU A 15 -3.32 -11.05 -4.07
C LEU A 15 -2.06 -10.18 -4.05
N LEU A 16 -0.89 -10.75 -3.76
CA LEU A 16 0.38 -10.02 -3.76
C LEU A 16 0.72 -9.49 -5.16
N LEU A 17 0.42 -10.23 -6.22
CA LEU A 17 0.61 -9.78 -7.59
C LEU A 17 -0.30 -8.60 -7.94
N VAL A 18 -1.58 -8.67 -7.59
CA VAL A 18 -2.53 -7.57 -7.81
C VAL A 18 -2.07 -6.32 -7.06
N LEU A 19 -1.66 -6.46 -5.80
CA LEU A 19 -1.13 -5.35 -5.02
C LEU A 19 0.17 -4.80 -5.61
N ALA A 20 1.07 -5.65 -6.12
CA ALA A 20 2.28 -5.22 -6.80
C ALA A 20 1.95 -4.41 -8.07
N VAL A 21 0.99 -4.86 -8.88
CA VAL A 21 0.56 -4.15 -10.08
C VAL A 21 -0.05 -2.79 -9.72
N ILE A 22 -0.95 -2.73 -8.73
CA ILE A 22 -1.56 -1.48 -8.27
C ILE A 22 -0.48 -0.51 -7.75
N ALA A 23 0.43 -1.00 -6.90
CA ALA A 23 1.53 -0.20 -6.36
C ALA A 23 2.50 0.27 -7.46
N GLY A 24 2.76 -0.56 -8.46
CA GLY A 24 3.64 -0.23 -9.58
C GLY A 24 3.03 0.82 -10.50
N ILE A 25 1.78 0.63 -10.93
CA ILE A 25 1.06 1.62 -11.74
C ILE A 25 0.92 2.93 -10.97
N GLY A 26 0.47 2.87 -9.71
CA GLY A 26 0.36 4.04 -8.84
C GLY A 26 1.70 4.76 -8.67
N GLY A 27 2.76 4.03 -8.37
CA GLY A 27 4.11 4.57 -8.22
C GLY A 27 4.62 5.27 -9.48
N LEU A 28 4.41 4.66 -10.66
CA LEU A 28 4.80 5.24 -11.95
C LEU A 28 4.00 6.50 -12.28
N VAL A 29 2.68 6.49 -12.05
CA VAL A 29 1.83 7.67 -12.26
C VAL A 29 2.33 8.83 -11.40
N ILE A 30 2.59 8.59 -10.12
CA ILE A 30 3.09 9.61 -9.20
C ILE A 30 4.50 10.10 -9.59
N LEU A 31 5.34 9.20 -10.09
CA LEU A 31 6.71 9.51 -10.50
C LEU A 31 6.75 10.43 -11.73
N PHE A 32 5.93 10.17 -12.74
CA PHE A 32 5.92 10.94 -13.99
C PHE A 32 5.00 12.16 -13.97
N ASP A 33 3.85 12.06 -13.31
CA ASP A 33 2.89 13.16 -13.17
C ASP A 33 2.34 13.26 -11.73
N PRO A 34 3.11 13.84 -10.80
CA PRO A 34 2.68 14.01 -9.42
C PRO A 34 1.47 14.96 -9.31
N ARG A 35 1.15 15.74 -10.35
CA ARG A 35 0.07 16.72 -10.34
C ARG A 35 -1.31 16.07 -10.33
N ILE A 36 -1.41 14.82 -10.79
CA ILE A 36 -2.63 14.03 -10.76
C ILE A 36 -3.17 13.90 -9.32
N ILE A 37 -2.28 13.84 -8.31
CA ILE A 37 -2.70 13.76 -6.90
C ILE A 37 -3.35 15.09 -6.45
N PHE A 38 -2.85 16.23 -6.96
CA PHE A 38 -3.35 17.54 -6.57
C PHE A 38 -4.74 17.84 -7.12
N LEU A 39 -5.20 17.13 -8.17
CA LEU A 39 -6.59 17.22 -8.63
C LEU A 39 -7.60 16.77 -7.56
N ALA A 40 -7.18 15.92 -6.62
CA ALA A 40 -8.00 15.43 -5.53
C ALA A 40 -7.90 16.27 -4.24
N ILE A 41 -7.05 17.29 -4.21
CA ILE A 41 -6.81 18.15 -3.04
C ILE A 41 -7.34 19.56 -3.34
N PRO A 42 -8.22 20.13 -2.50
CA PRO A 42 -8.61 21.53 -2.60
C PRO A 42 -7.36 22.42 -2.47
N SER A 43 -7.05 23.14 -3.55
CA SER A 43 -5.90 24.03 -3.81
C SER A 43 -5.08 24.55 -2.61
N PRO A 44 -3.76 24.27 -2.53
CA PRO A 44 -2.83 25.13 -1.79
C PRO A 44 -2.38 26.27 -2.71
N THR A 45 -2.66 27.52 -2.34
CA THR A 45 -2.59 28.72 -3.19
C THR A 45 -1.18 29.25 -3.57
N GLU A 46 -0.09 28.47 -3.48
CA GLU A 46 1.25 29.01 -3.74
C GLU A 46 2.11 28.16 -4.69
N ALA A 47 2.60 28.79 -5.77
CA ALA A 47 3.39 28.13 -6.83
C ALA A 47 4.72 27.54 -6.34
N PHE A 48 5.33 28.11 -5.30
CA PHE A 48 6.57 27.58 -4.71
C PHE A 48 6.34 26.29 -3.91
N ALA A 49 5.20 26.19 -3.23
CA ALA A 49 4.79 24.95 -2.54
C ALA A 49 4.57 23.79 -3.53
N HIS A 50 4.14 24.08 -4.77
CA HIS A 50 3.90 23.05 -5.78
C HIS A 50 5.17 22.38 -6.30
N ALA A 51 6.27 23.11 -6.47
CA ALA A 51 7.52 22.52 -6.99
C ALA A 51 8.17 21.57 -5.98
N TRP A 52 8.31 22.02 -4.73
CA TRP A 52 8.84 21.19 -3.65
C TRP A 52 7.95 19.97 -3.36
N LEU A 53 6.62 20.18 -3.29
CA LEU A 53 5.67 19.10 -3.07
C LEU A 53 5.66 18.10 -4.23
N SER A 54 5.81 18.55 -5.47
CA SER A 54 5.94 17.66 -6.63
C SER A 54 7.20 16.80 -6.54
N LEU A 55 8.34 17.38 -6.14
CA LEU A 55 9.58 16.62 -5.94
C LEU A 55 9.43 15.58 -4.83
N LEU A 56 8.78 15.95 -3.72
CA LEU A 56 8.47 15.04 -2.63
C LEU A 56 7.57 13.89 -3.10
N MET A 57 6.52 14.19 -3.87
CA MET A 57 5.64 13.18 -4.45
C MET A 57 6.39 12.24 -5.39
N GLN A 58 7.30 12.73 -6.24
CA GLN A 58 8.14 11.87 -7.07
C GLN A 58 8.99 10.91 -6.23
N GLY A 59 9.52 11.36 -5.09
CA GLY A 59 10.19 10.49 -4.12
C GLY A 59 9.31 9.35 -3.64
N PHE A 60 8.04 9.63 -3.29
CA PHE A 60 7.07 8.58 -2.98
C PHE A 60 6.80 7.68 -4.19
N GLY A 61 6.72 8.22 -5.41
CA GLY A 61 6.57 7.45 -6.64
C GLY A 61 7.68 6.40 -6.83
N VAL A 62 8.94 6.79 -6.58
CA VAL A 62 10.08 5.85 -6.58
C VAL A 62 9.92 4.78 -5.51
N LEU A 63 9.55 5.17 -4.28
CA LEU A 63 9.36 4.23 -3.16
C LEU A 63 8.24 3.21 -3.46
N PHE A 64 7.10 3.66 -3.98
CA PHE A 64 5.98 2.78 -4.35
C PHE A 64 6.35 1.84 -5.50
N THR A 65 7.10 2.32 -6.49
CA THR A 65 7.60 1.49 -7.59
C THR A 65 8.59 0.44 -7.10
N GLY A 66 9.52 0.81 -6.21
CA GLY A 66 10.42 -0.13 -5.57
C GLY A 66 9.67 -1.17 -4.73
N PHE A 67 8.68 -0.73 -3.97
CA PHE A 67 7.83 -1.61 -3.17
C PHE A 67 7.05 -2.62 -4.02
N ALA A 68 6.57 -2.20 -5.20
CA ALA A 68 5.93 -3.08 -6.16
C ALA A 68 6.85 -4.24 -6.61
N ILE A 69 8.14 -3.96 -6.83
CA ILE A 69 9.13 -4.99 -7.19
C ILE A 69 9.29 -6.00 -6.05
N VAL A 70 9.35 -5.53 -4.80
CA VAL A 70 9.49 -6.41 -3.63
C VAL A 70 8.23 -7.27 -3.43
N LEU A 71 7.04 -6.70 -3.59
CA LEU A 71 5.77 -7.45 -3.56
C LEU A 71 5.68 -8.47 -4.70
N TYR A 72 6.18 -8.12 -5.89
CA TYR A 72 6.24 -9.04 -7.02
C TYR A 72 7.21 -10.20 -6.77
N ALA A 73 8.36 -9.94 -6.14
CA ALA A 73 9.26 -11.01 -5.71
C ALA A 73 8.57 -11.93 -4.68
N ALA A 74 7.85 -11.36 -3.73
CA ALA A 74 7.09 -12.11 -2.73
C ALA A 74 5.92 -12.91 -3.34
N SER A 75 5.30 -12.43 -4.41
CA SER A 75 4.23 -13.18 -5.10
C SER A 75 4.76 -14.42 -5.82
N ARG A 76 6.01 -14.40 -6.30
CA ARG A 76 6.64 -15.58 -6.93
C ARG A 76 6.97 -16.66 -5.91
N ASP A 77 7.50 -16.28 -4.75
CA ASP A 77 7.89 -17.23 -3.70
C ASP A 77 7.54 -16.72 -2.29
N PRO A 78 6.26 -16.84 -1.87
CA PRO A 78 5.81 -16.26 -0.62
C PRO A 78 6.45 -16.91 0.62
N VAL A 79 6.95 -18.15 0.50
CA VAL A 79 7.60 -18.88 1.61
C VAL A 79 8.99 -18.29 1.88
N ARG A 80 9.74 -17.95 0.83
CA ARG A 80 11.05 -17.32 0.97
C ARG A 80 10.97 -15.87 1.44
N TYR A 81 9.92 -15.16 1.05
CA TYR A 81 9.72 -13.73 1.36
C TYR A 81 8.66 -13.47 2.43
N VAL A 82 8.51 -14.37 3.41
CA VAL A 82 7.56 -14.18 4.54
C VAL A 82 7.83 -12.87 5.30
N SER A 83 9.10 -12.47 5.44
CA SER A 83 9.47 -11.20 6.10
C SER A 83 8.95 -9.97 5.37
N VAL A 84 8.84 -10.01 4.04
CA VAL A 84 8.23 -8.94 3.24
C VAL A 84 6.74 -8.85 3.54
N ILE A 85 6.07 -9.99 3.64
CA ILE A 85 4.63 -10.07 3.94
C ILE A 85 4.37 -9.52 5.35
N ASP A 86 5.19 -9.90 6.33
CA ASP A 86 5.11 -9.41 7.71
C ASP A 86 5.37 -7.90 7.79
N GLY A 87 6.41 -7.42 7.09
CA GLY A 87 6.69 -5.99 6.99
C GLY A 87 5.53 -5.22 6.37
N PHE A 88 4.90 -5.77 5.32
CA PHE A 88 3.74 -5.14 4.70
C PHE A 88 2.52 -5.12 5.61
N ILE A 89 2.25 -6.18 6.37
CA ILE A 89 1.20 -6.21 7.41
C ILE A 89 1.43 -5.09 8.44
N VAL A 90 2.66 -4.97 8.95
CA VAL A 90 3.02 -3.91 9.91
C VAL A 90 2.79 -2.52 9.30
N ILE A 91 3.22 -2.30 8.05
CA ILE A 91 2.99 -1.04 7.34
C ILE A 91 1.49 -0.73 7.25
N LEU A 92 0.63 -1.69 6.87
CA LEU A 92 -0.81 -1.49 6.79
C LEU A 92 -1.43 -1.08 8.13
N VAL A 93 -0.99 -1.70 9.23
CA VAL A 93 -1.46 -1.39 10.58
C VAL A 93 -0.99 0.00 11.01
N LEU A 94 0.29 0.33 10.80
CA LEU A 94 0.82 1.66 11.13
C LEU A 94 0.14 2.76 10.33
N LEU A 95 -0.07 2.56 9.02
CA LEU A 95 -0.79 3.51 8.17
C LEU A 95 -2.24 3.72 8.64
N SER A 96 -2.89 2.67 9.14
CA SER A 96 -4.23 2.76 9.73
C SER A 96 -4.20 3.59 11.02
N GLY A 97 -3.18 3.39 11.87
CA GLY A 97 -2.97 4.19 13.07
C GLY A 97 -2.72 5.67 12.78
N VAL A 98 -1.94 5.97 11.73
CA VAL A 98 -1.69 7.34 11.28
C VAL A 98 -2.99 8.02 10.83
N ASP A 99 -3.84 7.33 10.05
CA ASP A 99 -5.12 7.88 9.60
C ASP A 99 -6.07 8.16 10.78
N VAL A 100 -6.13 7.27 11.77
CA VAL A 100 -6.93 7.47 12.99
C VAL A 100 -6.37 8.65 13.79
N TYR A 101 -5.05 8.70 14.01
CA TYR A 101 -4.40 9.82 14.68
C TYR A 101 -4.68 11.15 13.96
N ALA A 102 -4.60 11.16 12.63
CA ALA A 102 -4.85 12.34 11.82
C ALA A 102 -6.31 12.81 11.88
N ALA A 103 -7.27 11.89 11.94
CA ALA A 103 -8.69 12.22 12.11
C ALA A 103 -8.97 12.84 13.49
N GLU A 104 -8.44 12.24 14.56
CA GLU A 104 -8.74 12.61 15.94
C GLU A 104 -7.96 13.84 16.43
N THR A 105 -6.70 13.99 16.03
CA THR A 105 -5.81 15.05 16.58
C THR A 105 -5.68 16.26 15.69
N LEU A 106 -5.57 16.08 14.37
CA LEU A 106 -5.40 17.20 13.43
C LEU A 106 -6.74 17.84 13.01
N HIS A 107 -7.88 17.33 13.51
CA HIS A 107 -9.23 17.78 13.14
C HIS A 107 -9.41 17.99 11.62
N LEU A 108 -8.75 17.14 10.82
CA LEU A 108 -8.78 17.22 9.36
C LEU A 108 -10.17 16.97 8.75
N GLY A 109 -11.20 16.69 9.58
CA GLY A 109 -12.57 16.54 9.13
C GLY A 109 -13.18 17.76 8.44
N GLY A 110 -12.56 18.94 8.54
CA GLY A 110 -12.96 20.13 7.79
C GLY A 110 -12.31 20.28 6.40
N THR A 111 -11.11 19.74 6.19
CA THR A 111 -10.29 19.92 4.96
C THR A 111 -10.14 18.65 4.13
N TYR A 112 -10.30 17.49 4.77
CA TYR A 112 -10.29 16.18 4.13
C TYR A 112 -11.65 15.53 4.35
N PRO A 113 -12.28 14.93 3.32
CA PRO A 113 -13.57 14.28 3.47
C PRO A 113 -13.49 13.18 4.55
N SER A 114 -13.98 13.48 5.74
CA SER A 114 -13.94 12.60 6.93
C SER A 114 -14.58 11.24 6.68
N HIS A 115 -15.58 11.21 5.79
CA HIS A 115 -16.26 9.99 5.35
C HIS A 115 -15.35 9.01 4.58
N LEU A 116 -14.21 9.45 4.04
CA LEU A 116 -13.25 8.60 3.31
C LEU A 116 -12.15 8.03 4.21
N ILE A 117 -11.97 8.55 5.42
CA ILE A 117 -10.92 8.11 6.35
C ILE A 117 -11.26 6.74 6.93
N TRP A 118 -12.47 6.58 7.48
CA TRP A 118 -12.90 5.34 8.12
C TRP A 118 -12.96 4.13 7.17
N PRO A 119 -13.50 4.23 5.93
CA PRO A 119 -13.44 3.14 4.97
C PRO A 119 -12.00 2.74 4.60
N ARG A 120 -11.09 3.70 4.50
CA ARG A 120 -9.68 3.47 4.18
C ARG A 120 -8.97 2.71 5.29
N VAL A 121 -9.20 3.10 6.55
CA VAL A 121 -8.70 2.40 7.74
C VAL A 121 -9.25 0.97 7.78
N ALA A 122 -10.57 0.81 7.64
CA ALA A 122 -11.21 -0.50 7.66
C ALA A 122 -10.66 -1.43 6.56
N PHE A 123 -10.51 -0.92 5.33
CA PHE A 123 -9.95 -1.67 4.22
C PHE A 123 -8.52 -2.15 4.50
N ARG A 124 -7.64 -1.29 5.04
CA ARG A 124 -6.26 -1.65 5.36
C ARG A 124 -6.18 -2.73 6.44
N LEU A 125 -7.02 -2.64 7.47
CA LEU A 125 -7.08 -3.64 8.53
C LEU A 125 -7.62 -4.97 8.03
N ILE A 126 -8.68 -4.96 7.21
CA ILE A 126 -9.20 -6.18 6.57
C ILE A 126 -8.11 -6.83 5.71
N LEU A 127 -7.41 -6.04 4.89
CA LEU A 127 -6.31 -6.55 4.06
C LEU A 127 -5.19 -7.16 4.92
N ALA A 128 -4.82 -6.52 6.03
CA ALA A 128 -3.84 -7.05 6.97
C ALA A 128 -4.29 -8.38 7.58
N ILE A 129 -5.55 -8.50 8.00
CA ILE A 129 -6.12 -9.74 8.55
C ILE A 129 -6.10 -10.86 7.50
N VAL A 130 -6.46 -10.56 6.25
CA VAL A 130 -6.41 -11.51 5.13
C VAL A 130 -4.98 -11.99 4.91
N LEU A 131 -3.99 -11.10 4.89
CA LEU A 131 -2.59 -11.45 4.74
C LEU A 131 -2.06 -12.31 5.91
N ILE A 132 -2.43 -11.99 7.15
CA ILE A 132 -2.07 -12.81 8.34
C ILE A 132 -2.66 -14.22 8.22
N SER A 133 -3.91 -14.32 7.76
CA SER A 133 -4.62 -15.59 7.63
C SER A 133 -4.00 -16.49 6.55
N LEU A 134 -3.51 -15.88 5.47
CA LEU A 134 -2.89 -16.58 4.33
C LEU A 134 -1.38 -16.77 4.48
N ARG A 135 -0.77 -16.16 5.50
CA ARG A 135 0.68 -16.17 5.73
C ARG A 135 1.22 -17.60 5.77
N PRO A 136 2.27 -17.93 4.98
CA PRO A 136 2.96 -19.20 5.10
C PRO A 136 3.54 -19.34 6.51
N ARG A 137 3.06 -20.33 7.26
CA ARG A 137 3.64 -20.70 8.56
C ARG A 137 4.75 -21.68 8.25
N SER A 138 6.01 -21.30 8.45
CA SER A 138 7.09 -22.29 8.40
C SER A 138 6.82 -23.28 9.53
N VAL A 139 6.46 -24.52 9.19
CA VAL A 139 6.56 -25.63 10.13
C VAL A 139 8.06 -25.74 10.41
N ARG A 140 8.47 -25.30 11.60
CA ARG A 140 9.84 -25.50 12.08
C ARG A 140 10.09 -26.98 12.27
#